data_AF-A0A212CML5-F1
#
_entry.id   AF-A0A212CML5-F1
#
_cell.length_a   1.000
_cell.length_b   1.000
_cell.length_c   1.000
_cell.angle_alpha   90.00
_cell.angle_beta   90.00
_cell.angle_gamma   90.00
#
_symmetry.space_group_name_H-M   'P 1'
#
loop_
_entity.id
_entity.type
_entity.pdbx_description
1 polymer ?
#
loop_
_entity_poly.entity_id
_entity_poly.type
_entity_poly.pdbx_seq_one_letter_code
_entity_poly.pdbx_strand_id
1 'polypeptide(L)'
;SLEDENGNLFHSQANYRANEVGEQAPFLGGYYVGVHTMGLLWSLKPEKILIRLLKRDVMNSPLQVQLKLYDSDVMVSHVAITTPNVSMILERWCVVPGVTWILVKEGCLQVACFLPPGEGCFPGVIDWFGGIDGLIEIQASLLASHGFGAMALTYYKEDLPMKTCLSDRR
;
A
#
# COMPACT_ATOMS: atom_id res chain seq x y z
N SER A 1 6.25 10.36 6.76
CA SER A 1 6.18 10.48 5.29
C SER A 1 6.45 9.13 4.66
N LEU A 2 6.07 8.98 3.40
CA LEU A 2 6.29 7.78 2.59
C LEU A 2 6.49 8.22 1.14
N GLU A 3 7.43 7.61 0.44
CA GLU A 3 7.64 7.81 -0.99
C GLU A 3 7.16 6.56 -1.72
N ASP A 4 6.38 6.74 -2.78
CA ASP A 4 5.91 5.62 -3.62
C ASP A 4 6.96 5.19 -4.66
N GLU A 5 6.65 4.13 -5.41
CA GLU A 5 7.54 3.57 -6.44
C GLU A 5 7.80 4.53 -7.62
N ASN A 6 6.99 5.59 -7.74
CA ASN A 6 7.11 6.61 -8.77
C ASN A 6 7.76 7.90 -8.23
N GLY A 7 8.27 7.89 -6.98
CA GLY A 7 8.88 9.05 -6.33
C GLY A 7 7.90 10.11 -5.85
N ASN A 8 6.61 9.78 -5.71
CA ASN A 8 5.62 10.71 -5.16
C ASN A 8 5.61 10.64 -3.63
N LEU A 9 5.70 11.82 -3.01
CA LEU A 9 5.70 11.94 -1.56
C LEU A 9 4.27 11.98 -1.01
N PHE A 10 4.07 11.19 0.04
CA PHE A 10 2.89 11.19 0.90
C PHE A 10 3.31 11.55 2.32
N HIS A 11 2.54 12.41 2.98
CA HIS A 11 2.80 12.74 4.37
C HIS A 11 1.50 13.02 5.14
N SER A 12 1.61 12.84 6.44
CA SER A 12 0.60 13.14 7.42
C SER A 12 1.32 13.61 8.67
N GLN A 13 0.59 14.33 9.50
CA GLN A 13 1.11 14.84 10.74
C GLN A 13 0.01 14.94 11.77
N ALA A 14 0.37 14.66 13.02
CA ALA A 14 -0.47 14.92 14.17
C ALA A 14 0.39 15.47 15.28
N ASN A 15 -0.20 16.39 16.03
CA ASN A 15 0.41 16.95 17.22
C ASN A 15 -0.10 16.16 18.43
N TYR A 16 0.78 15.90 19.38
CA TYR A 16 0.45 15.17 20.60
C TYR A 16 1.00 15.92 21.80
N ARG A 17 0.31 15.79 22.93
CA ARG A 17 0.83 16.23 24.22
C ARG A 17 1.10 14.99 25.06
N ALA A 18 2.34 14.81 25.47
CA ALA A 18 2.68 13.80 26.47
C ALA A 18 2.17 14.26 27.85
N ASN A 19 1.60 13.36 28.63
CA ASN A 19 1.30 13.60 30.05
C ASN A 19 2.57 13.44 30.90
N GLU A 20 2.45 13.64 32.22
CA GLU A 20 3.59 13.57 33.17
C GLU A 20 4.29 12.20 33.21
N VAL A 21 3.62 11.14 32.75
CA VAL A 21 4.13 9.76 32.69
C VAL A 21 4.59 9.38 31.26
N GLY A 22 4.48 10.30 30.30
CA GLY A 22 4.85 10.08 28.90
C GLY A 22 3.77 9.44 28.02
N GLU A 23 2.56 9.23 28.53
CA GLU A 23 1.43 8.71 27.75
C GLU A 23 0.76 9.83 26.93
N GLN A 24 0.32 9.50 25.72
CA GLN A 24 -0.23 10.46 24.77
C GLN A 24 -1.66 10.89 25.14
N ALA A 25 -1.87 12.19 25.31
CA ALA A 25 -3.18 12.82 25.22
C ALA A 25 -3.38 13.37 23.79
N PRO A 26 -4.59 13.23 23.20
CA PRO A 26 -4.88 13.82 21.89
C PRO A 26 -4.77 15.34 21.99
N PHE A 27 -3.98 15.95 21.11
CA PHE A 27 -3.85 17.40 21.01
C PHE A 27 -4.58 17.89 19.74
N LEU A 28 -5.21 19.06 19.83
CA LEU A 28 -6.03 19.65 18.78
C LEU A 28 -5.16 20.20 17.64
N GLY A 29 -4.79 19.36 16.67
CA GLY A 29 -4.18 19.85 15.44
C GLY A 29 -3.45 18.79 14.62
N GLY A 30 -3.57 18.89 13.30
CA GLY A 30 -2.92 18.02 12.33
C GLY A 30 -3.85 17.56 11.22
N TYR A 31 -3.49 16.45 10.59
CA TYR A 31 -4.19 15.83 9.46
C TYR A 31 -5.41 15.02 9.92
N TYR A 32 -5.54 14.79 11.23
CA TYR A 32 -6.68 14.20 11.90
C TYR A 32 -6.74 14.66 13.36
N VAL A 33 -7.87 14.42 14.02
CA VAL A 33 -8.11 14.79 15.43
C VAL A 33 -8.70 13.58 16.16
N GLY A 34 -8.26 13.33 17.40
CA GLY A 34 -8.73 12.21 18.22
C GLY A 34 -7.68 11.13 18.45
N VAL A 35 -8.03 10.11 19.25
CA VAL A 35 -7.14 9.00 19.58
C VAL A 35 -7.25 7.93 18.49
N HIS A 36 -6.33 7.97 17.53
CA HIS A 36 -6.26 6.99 16.45
C HIS A 36 -4.86 6.37 16.37
N THR A 37 -4.71 5.12 16.80
CA THR A 37 -3.43 4.38 16.77
C THR A 37 -2.81 4.35 15.38
N MET A 38 -3.64 4.16 14.35
CA MET A 38 -3.22 4.13 12.93
C MET A 38 -3.43 5.48 12.22
N GLY A 39 -3.70 6.53 12.98
CA GLY A 39 -4.00 7.89 12.51
C GLY A 39 -3.04 8.39 11.45
N LEU A 40 -1.74 8.30 11.73
CA LEU A 40 -0.68 8.74 10.82
C LEU A 40 -0.67 7.96 9.49
N LEU A 41 -1.14 6.71 9.45
CA LEU A 41 -1.07 5.90 8.23
C LEU A 41 -2.26 6.13 7.31
N TRP A 42 -3.50 6.13 7.84
CA TRP A 42 -4.68 6.34 6.99
C TRP A 42 -4.88 7.80 6.57
N SER A 43 -4.31 8.75 7.31
CA SER A 43 -4.40 10.19 7.01
C SER A 43 -3.29 10.71 6.08
N LEU A 44 -2.46 9.82 5.52
CA LEU A 44 -1.45 10.18 4.51
C LEU A 44 -2.13 10.87 3.32
N LYS A 45 -1.63 12.05 2.97
CA LYS A 45 -2.06 12.80 1.79
C LYS A 45 -0.89 12.95 0.82
N PRO A 46 -1.15 12.90 -0.50
CA PRO A 46 -0.12 13.17 -1.49
C PRO A 46 0.28 14.65 -1.43
N GLU A 47 1.55 14.94 -1.68
CA GLU A 47 2.03 16.31 -1.83
C GLU A 47 1.53 16.93 -3.15
N LYS A 48 1.48 16.12 -4.21
CA LYS A 48 0.93 16.50 -5.51
C LYS A 48 -0.55 16.15 -5.59
N ILE A 49 -1.36 17.07 -6.11
CA ILE A 49 -2.80 16.86 -6.30
C ILE A 49 -3.04 15.73 -7.32
N LEU A 50 -4.13 14.98 -7.15
CA LEU A 50 -4.60 13.91 -8.05
C LEU A 50 -3.70 12.66 -8.11
N ILE A 51 -2.77 12.48 -7.17
CA ILE A 51 -1.98 11.24 -7.06
C ILE A 51 -2.59 10.29 -6.05
N ARG A 52 -2.68 9.01 -6.43
CA ARG A 52 -3.14 7.92 -5.55
C ARG A 52 -1.95 7.03 -5.19
N LEU A 53 -1.80 6.70 -3.91
CA LEU A 53 -0.81 5.72 -3.46
C LEU A 53 -1.19 4.33 -3.99
N LEU A 54 -0.27 3.70 -4.70
CA LEU A 54 -0.42 2.36 -5.26
C LEU A 54 0.89 1.61 -5.08
N LYS A 55 0.81 0.36 -4.61
CA LYS A 55 1.95 -0.55 -4.51
C LYS A 55 1.86 -1.58 -5.63
N ARG A 56 2.81 -1.57 -6.57
CA ARG A 56 2.86 -2.52 -7.69
C ARG A 56 3.81 -3.68 -7.42
N ASP A 57 5.02 -3.42 -6.93
CA ASP A 57 5.99 -4.46 -6.61
C ASP A 57 5.72 -5.02 -5.20
N VAL A 58 4.70 -5.86 -5.08
CA VAL A 58 4.25 -6.41 -3.80
C VAL A 58 5.18 -7.47 -3.23
N MET A 59 5.94 -8.18 -4.08
CA MET A 59 6.77 -9.32 -3.69
C MET A 59 8.18 -8.93 -3.25
N ASN A 60 8.79 -7.93 -3.89
CA ASN A 60 10.23 -7.70 -3.73
C ASN A 60 10.57 -6.50 -2.84
N SER A 61 9.60 -5.63 -2.54
CA SER A 61 9.88 -4.42 -1.76
C SER A 61 8.75 -4.02 -0.79
N PRO A 62 9.07 -3.63 0.45
CA PRO A 62 8.09 -3.08 1.37
C PRO A 62 7.77 -1.62 1.07
N LEU A 63 6.65 -1.13 1.59
CA LEU A 63 6.42 0.30 1.73
C LEU A 63 7.24 0.82 2.92
N GLN A 64 8.12 1.79 2.68
CA GLN A 64 8.95 2.40 3.71
C GLN A 64 8.30 3.68 4.25
N VAL A 65 7.82 3.63 5.50
CA VAL A 65 7.21 4.77 6.18
C VAL A 65 8.25 5.40 7.11
N GLN A 66 8.64 6.63 6.83
CA GLN A 66 9.50 7.43 7.72
C GLN A 66 8.65 8.09 8.81
N LEU A 67 8.90 7.71 10.06
CA LEU A 67 8.35 8.35 11.24
C LEU A 67 9.37 9.33 11.79
N LYS A 68 8.94 10.57 12.04
CA LYS A 68 9.79 11.65 12.53
C LYS A 68 9.09 12.33 13.70
N LEU A 69 9.83 12.52 14.80
CA LEU A 69 9.38 13.24 15.98
C LEU A 69 10.07 14.61 15.99
N TYR A 70 9.27 15.65 16.16
CA TYR A 70 9.73 17.04 16.24
C TYR A 70 9.29 17.63 17.59
N ASP A 71 10.07 18.58 18.09
CA ASP A 71 9.68 19.37 19.26
C ASP A 71 8.61 20.41 18.90
N SER A 72 7.72 20.73 19.84
CA SER A 72 6.54 21.56 19.62
C SER A 72 6.86 23.01 19.24
N ASP A 73 7.99 23.53 19.70
CA ASP A 73 8.37 24.94 19.51
C ASP A 73 8.85 25.27 18.10
N VAL A 74 8.93 24.27 17.21
CA VAL A 74 9.69 24.37 15.96
C VAL A 74 8.82 24.35 14.71
N MET A 75 7.50 24.25 14.87
CA MET A 75 6.61 23.96 13.75
C MET A 75 5.88 25.21 13.23
N VAL A 76 6.52 25.97 12.33
CA VAL A 76 5.95 27.20 11.72
C VAL A 76 5.28 26.96 10.37
N SER A 77 5.35 25.75 9.78
CA SER A 77 4.62 25.43 8.54
C SER A 77 4.53 23.92 8.33
N HIS A 78 3.71 23.48 7.35
CA HIS A 78 3.49 22.09 6.93
C HIS A 78 4.76 21.35 6.45
N VAL A 79 5.93 21.96 6.58
CA VAL A 79 7.25 21.39 6.30
C VAL A 79 8.15 21.75 7.48
N ALA A 80 8.63 20.74 8.20
CA ALA A 80 9.57 20.96 9.29
C ALA A 80 10.91 21.48 8.72
N ILE A 81 11.27 22.70 9.07
CA ILE A 81 12.50 23.40 8.63
C ILE A 81 13.74 22.88 9.38
N THR A 82 13.53 22.09 10.44
CA THR A 82 14.57 21.63 11.37
C THR A 82 14.80 20.12 11.34
N THR A 83 15.94 19.70 11.88
CA THR A 83 16.30 18.30 12.06
C THR A 83 15.36 17.62 13.05
N PRO A 84 14.82 16.42 12.73
CA PRO A 84 13.97 15.69 13.67
C PRO A 84 14.75 15.24 14.91
N ASN A 85 14.10 15.25 16.08
CA ASN A 85 14.69 14.77 17.33
C ASN A 85 14.95 13.26 17.26
N VAL A 86 14.00 12.53 16.68
CA VAL A 86 14.08 11.09 16.44
C VAL A 86 13.50 10.79 15.06
N SER A 87 14.16 9.90 14.34
CA SER A 87 13.67 9.37 13.07
C SER A 87 13.80 7.85 13.03
N MET A 88 12.76 7.18 12.54
CA MET A 88 12.75 5.74 12.33
C MET A 88 12.08 5.40 11.00
N ILE A 89 12.50 4.30 10.39
CA ILE A 89 11.85 3.72 9.21
C ILE A 89 11.03 2.51 9.65
N LEU A 90 9.75 2.51 9.31
CA LEU A 90 8.85 1.38 9.46
C LEU A 90 8.62 0.74 8.09
N GLU A 91 9.03 -0.52 7.95
CA GLU A 91 8.76 -1.31 6.75
C GLU A 91 7.38 -1.96 6.85
N ARG A 92 6.59 -1.86 5.79
CA ARG A 92 5.28 -2.49 5.67
C ARG A 92 5.24 -3.38 4.44
N TRP A 93 5.26 -4.68 4.67
CA TRP A 93 5.17 -5.70 3.64
C TRP A 93 3.70 -5.93 3.23
N CYS A 94 3.45 -6.05 1.93
CA CYS A 94 2.13 -6.39 1.37
C CYS A 94 1.91 -7.89 1.18
N VAL A 95 2.93 -8.69 1.51
CA VAL A 95 2.92 -10.14 1.43
C VAL A 95 3.69 -10.71 2.61
N VAL A 96 3.22 -11.81 3.17
CA VAL A 96 3.95 -12.55 4.22
C VAL A 96 4.94 -13.54 3.61
N PRO A 97 6.03 -13.88 4.31
CA PRO A 97 6.97 -14.90 3.84
C PRO A 97 6.28 -16.23 3.54
N GLY A 98 6.67 -16.87 2.44
CA GLY A 98 6.15 -18.19 2.04
C GLY A 98 4.94 -18.16 1.11
N VAL A 99 4.34 -17.00 0.84
CA VAL A 99 3.35 -16.87 -0.24
C VAL A 99 4.04 -17.09 -1.59
N THR A 100 3.45 -17.95 -2.42
CA THR A 100 3.95 -18.24 -3.77
C THR A 100 3.25 -17.33 -4.77
N TRP A 101 4.03 -16.67 -5.63
CA TRP A 101 3.52 -15.84 -6.72
C TRP A 101 3.73 -16.55 -8.05
N ILE A 102 2.68 -16.62 -8.86
CA ILE A 102 2.68 -17.30 -10.16
C ILE A 102 2.00 -16.41 -11.18
N LEU A 103 2.74 -16.01 -12.20
CA LEU A 103 2.19 -15.29 -13.35
C LEU A 103 1.66 -16.29 -14.39
N VAL A 104 0.36 -16.25 -14.66
CA VAL A 104 -0.28 -17.09 -15.68
C VAL A 104 -0.66 -16.22 -16.87
N LYS A 105 -0.28 -16.68 -18.07
CA LYS A 105 -0.56 -16.03 -19.34
C LYS A 105 -1.19 -17.05 -20.28
N GLU A 106 -2.48 -16.90 -20.57
CA GLU A 106 -3.23 -17.80 -21.43
C GLU A 106 -4.05 -17.00 -22.45
N GLY A 107 -3.66 -17.07 -23.72
CA GLY A 107 -4.24 -16.24 -24.77
C GLY A 107 -4.15 -14.74 -24.43
N CYS A 108 -5.31 -14.10 -24.28
CA CYS A 108 -5.40 -12.70 -23.87
C CYS A 108 -5.54 -12.48 -22.35
N LEU A 109 -5.67 -13.55 -21.58
CA LEU A 109 -5.76 -13.52 -20.14
C LEU A 109 -4.35 -13.42 -19.54
N GLN A 110 -4.14 -12.41 -18.70
CA GLN A 110 -2.95 -12.30 -17.86
C GLN A 110 -3.42 -12.15 -16.41
N VAL A 111 -2.98 -13.06 -15.54
CA VAL A 111 -3.34 -13.07 -14.13
C VAL A 111 -2.13 -13.37 -13.27
N ALA A 112 -2.10 -12.80 -12.06
CA ALA A 112 -1.15 -13.18 -11.02
C ALA A 112 -1.89 -13.97 -9.95
N CYS A 113 -1.47 -15.21 -9.74
CA CYS A 113 -1.97 -16.09 -8.70
C CYS A 113 -1.04 -16.03 -7.49
N PHE A 114 -1.63 -15.87 -6.31
CA PHE A 114 -0.98 -15.89 -5.02
C PHE A 114 -1.50 -17.07 -4.22
N LEU A 115 -0.59 -17.94 -3.78
CA LEU A 115 -0.92 -19.11 -2.97
C LEU A 115 -0.34 -18.95 -1.57
N PRO A 116 -1.16 -19.13 -0.51
CA PRO A 116 -0.67 -19.15 0.86
C PRO A 116 0.40 -20.24 1.06
N PRO A 117 1.28 -20.08 2.05
CA PRO A 117 2.20 -21.15 2.44
C PRO A 117 1.41 -22.36 2.98
N GLY A 118 1.81 -23.56 2.56
CA GLY A 118 1.25 -24.83 3.04
C GLY A 118 0.84 -25.77 1.90
N GLU A 119 0.49 -27.00 2.26
CA GLU A 119 -0.07 -27.98 1.33
C GLU A 119 -1.59 -28.02 1.44
N GLY A 120 -2.27 -28.25 0.31
CA GLY A 120 -3.72 -28.45 0.26
C GLY A 120 -4.46 -27.45 -0.61
N CYS A 121 -5.79 -27.52 -0.57
CA CYS A 121 -6.65 -26.60 -1.29
C CYS A 121 -6.98 -25.39 -0.41
N PHE A 122 -6.78 -24.20 -0.95
CA PHE A 122 -7.15 -22.94 -0.29
C PHE A 122 -8.49 -22.45 -0.82
N PRO A 123 -9.29 -21.74 0.00
CA PRO A 123 -10.44 -21.00 -0.52
C PRO A 123 -9.99 -20.01 -1.59
N GLY A 124 -10.58 -20.12 -2.78
CA GLY A 124 -10.21 -19.32 -3.95
C GLY A 124 -10.92 -17.97 -4.00
N VAL A 125 -10.19 -16.89 -4.30
CA VAL A 125 -10.74 -15.54 -4.51
C VAL A 125 -10.23 -14.99 -5.84
N ILE A 126 -11.14 -14.46 -6.65
CA ILE A 126 -10.78 -13.69 -7.85
C ILE A 126 -10.82 -12.22 -7.46
N ASP A 127 -9.68 -11.57 -7.57
CA ASP A 127 -9.47 -10.15 -7.32
C ASP A 127 -9.47 -9.40 -8.64
N TRP A 128 -10.41 -8.49 -8.80
CA TRP A 128 -10.56 -7.68 -10.01
C TRP A 128 -10.52 -6.20 -9.64
N PHE A 129 -9.40 -5.56 -9.97
CA PHE A 129 -9.20 -4.14 -9.73
C PHE A 129 -9.72 -3.28 -10.88
N GLY A 130 -10.49 -2.24 -10.56
CA GLY A 130 -11.06 -1.30 -11.53
C GLY A 130 -10.36 0.06 -11.56
N GLY A 131 -10.44 0.73 -12.71
CA GLY A 131 -10.07 2.15 -12.87
C GLY A 131 -8.56 2.43 -12.96
N ILE A 132 -7.73 1.39 -13.00
CA ILE A 132 -6.28 1.50 -13.24
C ILE A 132 -5.90 0.38 -14.21
N ASP A 133 -5.17 0.74 -15.26
CA ASP A 133 -4.69 -0.23 -16.24
C ASP A 133 -3.54 -1.07 -15.68
N GLY A 134 -3.44 -2.31 -16.16
CA GLY A 134 -2.43 -3.26 -15.77
C GLY A 134 -2.83 -4.16 -14.60
N LEU A 135 -1.87 -4.97 -14.17
CA LEU A 135 -2.08 -5.98 -13.13
C LEU A 135 -1.82 -5.36 -11.76
N ILE A 136 -2.87 -5.21 -10.96
CA ILE A 136 -2.80 -4.69 -9.59
C ILE A 136 -2.89 -5.85 -8.61
N GLU A 137 -1.82 -6.06 -7.85
CA GLU A 137 -1.62 -7.31 -7.11
C GLU A 137 -1.76 -7.16 -5.58
N ILE A 138 -1.87 -5.93 -5.07
CA ILE A 138 -1.84 -5.63 -3.62
C ILE A 138 -2.95 -6.33 -2.83
N GLN A 139 -4.16 -6.41 -3.38
CA GLN A 139 -5.29 -7.04 -2.68
C GLN A 139 -5.12 -8.57 -2.67
N ALA A 140 -4.83 -9.17 -3.82
CA ALA A 140 -4.52 -10.60 -3.91
C ALA A 140 -3.35 -11.04 -3.00
N SER A 141 -2.26 -10.26 -2.94
CA SER A 141 -1.10 -10.59 -2.09
C SER A 141 -1.45 -10.59 -0.59
N LEU A 142 -2.25 -9.61 -0.16
CA LEU A 142 -2.74 -9.51 1.21
C LEU A 142 -3.72 -10.64 1.54
N LEU A 143 -4.61 -11.01 0.61
CA LEU A 143 -5.54 -12.13 0.79
C LEU A 143 -4.80 -13.46 0.94
N ALA A 144 -3.77 -13.71 0.13
CA ALA A 144 -2.94 -14.91 0.26
C ALA A 144 -2.17 -14.97 1.56
N SER A 145 -1.78 -13.81 2.08
CA SER A 145 -1.17 -13.70 3.41
C SER A 145 -2.11 -14.09 4.55
N HIS A 146 -3.43 -14.14 4.28
CA HIS A 146 -4.46 -14.55 5.24
C HIS A 146 -5.08 -15.92 4.91
N GLY A 147 -4.44 -16.73 4.06
CA GLY A 147 -4.85 -18.12 3.81
C GLY A 147 -5.78 -18.35 2.62
N PHE A 148 -5.95 -17.36 1.74
CA PHE A 148 -6.76 -17.50 0.52
C PHE A 148 -5.89 -17.71 -0.73
N GLY A 149 -6.28 -18.64 -1.61
CA GLY A 149 -5.71 -18.68 -2.96
C GLY A 149 -6.28 -17.52 -3.77
N ALA A 150 -5.51 -16.46 -4.02
CA ALA A 150 -6.03 -15.24 -4.61
C ALA A 150 -5.48 -15.03 -6.03
N MET A 151 -6.33 -14.63 -6.97
CA MET A 151 -5.96 -14.40 -8.36
C MET A 151 -6.30 -12.97 -8.77
N ALA A 152 -5.27 -12.14 -8.97
CA ALA A 152 -5.42 -10.79 -9.51
C ALA A 152 -5.59 -10.86 -11.03
N LEU A 153 -6.64 -10.21 -11.54
CA LEU A 153 -7.00 -10.18 -12.95
C LEU A 153 -6.80 -8.78 -13.56
N THR A 154 -6.18 -8.72 -14.74
CA THR A 154 -6.26 -7.54 -15.62
C THR A 154 -7.19 -7.80 -16.79
N TYR A 155 -7.99 -6.79 -17.16
CA TYR A 155 -8.87 -6.82 -18.33
C TYR A 155 -8.22 -6.18 -19.57
N TYR A 156 -7.09 -5.50 -19.42
CA TYR A 156 -6.42 -4.78 -20.50
C TYR A 156 -4.94 -5.18 -20.58
N LYS A 157 -4.50 -5.50 -21.79
CA LYS A 157 -3.10 -5.70 -22.14
C LYS A 157 -2.79 -4.77 -23.30
N GLU A 158 -1.87 -3.83 -23.11
CA GLU A 158 -1.45 -2.88 -24.15
C GLU A 158 -0.99 -3.60 -25.44
N ASP A 159 -0.42 -4.81 -25.31
CA ASP A 159 0.09 -5.60 -26.42
C ASP A 159 -0.94 -6.51 -27.11
N LEU A 160 -2.24 -6.46 -26.77
CA LEU A 160 -3.25 -7.27 -27.44
C LEU A 160 -4.38 -6.43 -28.03
N PRO A 161 -4.58 -6.47 -29.37
CA PRO A 161 -5.78 -5.89 -29.95
C PRO A 161 -7.00 -6.67 -29.41
N MET A 162 -7.98 -5.95 -28.85
CA MET A 162 -9.25 -6.50 -28.32
C MET A 162 -9.95 -7.50 -29.26
N LYS A 163 -9.66 -7.45 -30.56
CA LYS A 163 -10.27 -8.28 -31.60
C LYS A 163 -9.87 -9.76 -31.55
N THR A 164 -8.77 -10.16 -30.90
CA THR A 164 -8.30 -11.56 -30.93
C THR A 164 -8.86 -12.46 -29.83
N CYS A 165 -9.46 -11.94 -28.75
CA CYS A 165 -10.03 -12.79 -27.68
C CYS A 165 -11.29 -13.55 -28.12
N LEU A 166 -12.03 -13.08 -29.11
CA LEU A 166 -13.33 -13.64 -29.50
C LEU A 166 -13.25 -14.62 -30.68
N SER A 167 -12.10 -14.75 -31.34
CA SER A 167 -11.95 -15.59 -32.53
C SER A 167 -11.57 -17.04 -32.26
N ASP A 168 -11.29 -17.42 -31.00
CA ASP A 168 -10.74 -18.74 -30.64
C ASP A 168 -11.74 -19.69 -29.97
N ARG A 169 -13.05 -19.43 -30.09
CA ARG A 169 -14.07 -20.45 -29.83
C ARG A 169 -14.41 -21.16 -31.14
N ARG A 170 -13.72 -22.28 -31.41
CA ARG A 170 -14.24 -23.34 -32.28
C ARG A 170 -14.80 -24.48 -31.44
#